data_AF-A0A2S5DI93-F1
#
_entry.id   AF-A0A2S5DI93-F1
#
_cell.length_a   1.000
_cell.length_b   1.000
_cell.length_c   1.000
_cell.angle_alpha   90.00
_cell.angle_beta   90.00
_cell.angle_gamma   90.00
#
_symmetry.space_group_name_H-M   'P 1'
#
loop_
_entity.id
_entity.type
_entity.pdbx_description
1 polymer ?
#
loop_
_entity_poly.entity_id
_entity_poly.type
_entity_poly.pdbx_seq_one_letter_code
_entity_poly.pdbx_strand_id
1 'polypeptide(L)'
;MANSQPLQATSSQYLDPEDMIMSLQIILESPEGLSGQGPLASAQQRPFDSHSPLAQTAALRRQAYIDAFNAQCSPCYTKYKLEAFIQDIALRIGDNKPPSSSTLYRWHTRLQNSGGNPLALVPSFDRCGGKGPRMEGELLLLTEAVIQTTYLTLKRPSIRVTYEKLLIQIAAHNDQAPADKQLKVPCYDTFRRLVRNQPQYEVDLARYGREYARKKYRHSSITPATMYLLERVEIDHTPFNIFVIDEESMLVLGRPYITVIIDCHTRMILGFYLSFSPPSIEAVLRCLQHAIGSKDYVKERYPDIQHDWPCHGIPTTAVVDNGLEFHSQDLLRATFELGINYQFCPP
;
A
#
# COMPACT_ATOMS: atom_id res chain seq x y z
N MET A 1 0.40 20.42 68.59
CA MET A 1 1.88 20.53 68.54
C MET A 1 2.36 19.32 67.76
N ALA A 2 2.47 19.43 66.44
CA ALA A 2 3.57 20.06 65.70
C ALA A 2 4.73 19.08 65.48
N ASN A 3 5.20 19.09 64.22
CA ASN A 3 6.41 18.52 63.63
C ASN A 3 6.30 17.08 63.09
N SER A 4 6.15 16.85 61.77
CA SER A 4 6.94 17.24 60.58
C SER A 4 7.96 16.16 60.18
N GLN A 5 7.64 15.36 59.15
CA GLN A 5 8.39 15.26 57.88
C GLN A 5 7.82 14.12 57.00
N PRO A 6 7.62 14.35 55.69
CA PRO A 6 7.14 13.33 54.75
C PRO A 6 8.29 12.46 54.19
N LEU A 7 7.98 11.19 53.93
CA LEU A 7 8.82 10.25 53.20
C LEU A 7 9.07 10.76 51.77
N GLN A 8 10.34 10.88 51.40
CA GLN A 8 10.82 11.30 50.09
C GLN A 8 10.47 10.24 49.03
N ALA A 9 9.90 10.72 47.92
CA ALA A 9 9.72 9.96 46.69
C ALA A 9 11.09 9.60 46.08
N THR A 10 11.26 8.34 45.70
CA THR A 10 12.40 7.88 44.91
C THR A 10 12.28 8.46 43.50
N SER A 11 13.19 9.38 43.19
CA SER A 11 13.33 10.03 41.90
C SER A 11 13.64 9.00 40.81
N SER A 12 12.73 8.91 39.84
CA SER A 12 12.98 8.34 38.51
C SER A 12 14.18 9.04 37.89
N GLN A 13 15.29 8.32 37.72
CA GLN A 13 16.46 8.77 36.96
C GLN A 13 16.06 8.94 35.49
N TYR A 14 15.69 10.16 35.11
CA TYR A 14 15.75 10.61 33.73
C TYR A 14 17.21 10.90 33.42
N LEU A 15 17.76 10.23 32.40
CA LEU A 15 19.08 10.52 31.84
C LEU A 15 19.09 11.94 31.28
N ASP A 16 20.09 12.74 31.67
CA ASP A 16 20.25 14.11 31.20
C ASP A 16 20.61 14.15 29.69
N PRO A 17 20.06 15.12 28.93
CA PRO A 17 20.30 15.23 27.48
C PRO A 17 21.76 15.44 27.07
N GLU A 18 22.63 15.90 27.98
CA GLU A 18 24.04 16.16 27.71
C GLU A 18 24.91 14.90 27.74
N ASP A 19 24.55 13.88 28.54
CA ASP A 19 25.27 12.58 28.57
C ASP A 19 25.03 11.72 27.31
N MET A 20 23.93 12.00 26.60
CA MET A 20 23.63 11.38 25.30
C MET A 20 24.43 12.01 24.15
N ILE A 21 24.96 13.22 24.34
CA ILE A 21 25.78 13.93 23.34
C ILE A 21 27.24 13.46 23.40
N MET A 22 27.76 13.14 24.59
CA MET A 22 29.13 12.65 24.75
C MET A 22 29.34 11.20 24.26
N SER A 23 28.29 10.37 24.28
CA SER A 23 28.34 8.98 23.81
C SER A 23 28.25 8.85 22.27
N LEU A 24 27.84 9.90 21.57
CA LEU A 24 27.84 9.96 20.10
C LEU A 24 29.15 10.53 19.51
N GLN A 25 30.03 11.08 20.33
CA GLN A 25 31.26 11.75 19.88
C GLN A 25 32.48 10.83 19.78
N ILE A 26 32.36 9.56 20.22
CA ILE A 26 33.47 8.58 20.29
C ILE A 26 33.64 7.75 19.00
N ILE A 27 32.79 7.91 17.97
CA ILE A 27 32.87 7.13 16.72
C ILE A 27 33.57 7.90 15.58
N LEU A 28 34.14 9.09 15.83
CA LEU A 28 34.73 9.95 14.79
C LEU A 28 36.23 10.23 14.97
N GLU A 29 37.06 9.19 15.10
CA GLU A 29 38.51 9.31 14.87
C GLU A 29 39.00 8.23 13.90
N SER A 30 39.37 8.67 12.70
CA SER A 30 40.05 7.89 11.66
C SER A 30 41.45 7.45 12.08
N PRO A 31 41.95 6.30 11.60
CA PRO A 31 43.33 6.18 11.19
C PRO A 31 43.42 6.26 9.66
N GLU A 32 44.29 7.18 9.23
CA GLU A 32 44.72 7.36 7.86
C GLU A 32 45.30 6.09 7.25
N GLY A 33 45.07 5.91 5.95
CA GLY A 33 45.91 5.05 5.10
C GLY A 33 45.15 3.98 4.34
N LEU A 34 44.53 4.37 3.21
CA LEU A 34 44.61 3.66 1.93
C LEU A 34 44.00 4.55 0.83
N SER A 35 44.85 4.90 -0.12
CA SER A 35 44.61 5.83 -1.21
C SER A 35 43.51 5.38 -2.18
N GLY A 36 42.57 6.28 -2.46
CA GLY A 36 41.95 6.43 -3.77
C GLY A 36 40.71 5.60 -4.08
N GLN A 37 39.54 5.99 -3.56
CA GLN A 37 38.25 5.75 -4.22
C GLN A 37 37.36 6.99 -4.06
N GLY A 38 36.83 7.49 -5.18
CA GLY A 38 35.90 8.62 -5.20
C GLY A 38 34.58 8.32 -4.48
N PRO A 39 33.72 9.33 -4.25
CA PRO A 39 32.54 9.18 -3.41
C PRO A 39 31.55 8.16 -4.00
N LEU A 40 31.38 7.02 -3.32
CA LEU A 40 30.28 6.08 -3.57
C LEU A 40 28.96 6.75 -3.21
N ALA A 41 28.28 7.31 -4.21
CA ALA A 41 26.90 7.75 -4.11
C ALA A 41 25.96 6.53 -4.08
N SER A 42 25.80 5.89 -2.92
CA SER A 42 24.78 4.84 -2.72
C SER A 42 23.43 5.47 -2.38
N ALA A 43 22.77 6.09 -3.36
CA ALA A 43 21.31 6.22 -3.30
C ALA A 43 20.75 4.80 -3.34
N GLN A 44 20.12 4.33 -2.27
CA GLN A 44 19.48 3.01 -2.20
C GLN A 44 18.58 2.81 -3.44
N GLN A 45 19.04 1.98 -4.37
CA GLN A 45 18.31 1.69 -5.60
C GLN A 45 17.19 0.70 -5.26
N ARG A 46 15.98 0.95 -5.78
CA ARG A 46 14.84 0.04 -5.57
C ARG A 46 15.18 -1.36 -6.10
N PRO A 47 14.70 -2.45 -5.47
CA PRO A 47 14.93 -3.82 -5.95
C PRO A 47 14.44 -4.01 -7.39
N PHE A 48 15.09 -4.88 -8.17
CA PHE A 48 14.78 -5.09 -9.58
C PHE A 48 13.30 -5.46 -9.83
N ASP A 49 12.75 -6.32 -8.99
CA ASP A 49 11.38 -6.84 -9.10
C ASP A 49 10.31 -5.77 -8.89
N SER A 50 10.67 -4.64 -8.27
CA SER A 50 9.75 -3.51 -8.06
C SER A 50 9.53 -2.65 -9.30
N HIS A 51 10.33 -2.85 -10.36
CA HIS A 51 10.18 -2.11 -11.61
C HIS A 51 9.08 -2.69 -12.51
N SER A 52 8.51 -1.89 -13.39
CA SER A 52 7.50 -2.37 -14.35
C SER A 52 8.07 -3.46 -15.28
N PRO A 53 7.24 -4.42 -15.76
CA PRO A 53 7.70 -5.48 -16.66
C PRO A 53 8.42 -4.96 -17.91
N LEU A 54 7.98 -3.80 -18.43
CA LEU A 54 8.63 -3.11 -19.54
C LEU A 54 10.04 -2.60 -19.19
N ALA A 55 10.24 -2.10 -17.96
CA ALA A 55 11.55 -1.66 -17.51
C ALA A 55 12.49 -2.84 -17.25
N GLN A 56 11.98 -3.93 -16.66
CA GLN A 56 12.74 -5.17 -16.43
C GLN A 56 13.23 -5.80 -17.73
N THR A 57 12.32 -6.02 -18.69
CA THR A 57 12.66 -6.57 -20.02
C THR A 57 13.68 -5.69 -20.76
N ALA A 58 13.51 -4.36 -20.69
CA ALA A 58 14.47 -3.43 -21.29
C ALA A 58 15.84 -3.44 -20.59
N ALA A 59 15.90 -3.69 -19.28
CA ALA A 59 17.15 -3.79 -18.52
C ALA A 59 17.90 -5.08 -18.86
N LEU A 60 17.22 -6.23 -18.87
CA LEU A 60 17.80 -7.53 -19.26
C LEU A 60 18.32 -7.48 -20.70
N ARG A 61 17.55 -6.87 -21.60
CA ARG A 61 17.99 -6.60 -22.97
C ARG A 61 19.31 -5.82 -23.00
N ARG A 62 19.44 -4.74 -22.23
CA ARG A 62 20.67 -3.92 -22.17
C ARG A 62 21.84 -4.70 -21.59
N GLN A 63 21.59 -5.50 -20.57
CA GLN A 63 22.58 -6.34 -19.91
C GLN A 63 23.19 -7.34 -20.90
N ALA A 64 22.38 -8.02 -21.71
CA ALA A 64 22.87 -8.99 -22.70
C ALA A 64 23.85 -8.39 -23.72
N TYR A 65 23.63 -7.14 -24.17
CA TYR A 65 24.59 -6.45 -25.04
C TYR A 65 25.90 -6.08 -24.32
N ILE A 66 25.82 -5.71 -23.04
CA ILE A 66 27.00 -5.37 -22.25
C ILE A 66 27.81 -6.61 -21.89
N ASP A 67 27.15 -7.71 -21.52
CA ASP A 67 27.82 -8.96 -21.18
C ASP A 67 28.58 -9.49 -22.41
N ALA A 68 27.97 -9.42 -23.59
CA ALA A 68 28.63 -9.76 -24.84
C ALA A 68 29.81 -8.83 -25.15
N PHE A 69 29.67 -7.52 -24.91
CA PHE A 69 30.74 -6.54 -25.11
C PHE A 69 31.93 -6.77 -24.16
N ASN A 70 31.65 -7.04 -22.88
CA ASN A 70 32.66 -7.31 -21.86
C ASN A 70 33.39 -8.65 -22.08
N ALA A 71 32.71 -9.64 -22.67
CA ALA A 71 33.32 -10.92 -23.01
C ALA A 71 34.38 -10.83 -24.14
N GLN A 72 34.45 -9.70 -24.85
CA GLN A 72 35.44 -9.50 -25.91
C GLN A 72 36.82 -9.16 -25.32
N CYS A 73 37.84 -9.97 -25.62
CA CYS A 73 39.20 -9.81 -25.09
C CYS A 73 39.93 -8.52 -25.52
N SER A 74 39.35 -7.71 -26.41
CA SER A 74 39.92 -6.43 -26.85
C SER A 74 38.78 -5.45 -27.22
N PRO A 75 38.43 -4.51 -26.34
CA PRO A 75 37.34 -3.58 -26.61
C PRO A 75 37.73 -2.61 -27.72
N CYS A 76 37.11 -2.77 -28.90
CA CYS A 76 37.33 -1.88 -30.04
C CYS A 76 36.19 -0.87 -30.14
N TYR A 77 36.48 0.39 -29.82
CA TYR A 77 35.50 1.49 -29.81
C TYR A 77 35.27 2.12 -31.20
N THR A 78 35.85 1.55 -32.25
CA THR A 78 35.70 2.04 -33.62
C THR A 78 34.25 1.81 -34.09
N LYS A 79 33.57 2.90 -34.49
CA LYS A 79 32.14 2.92 -34.85
C LYS A 79 31.71 1.77 -35.76
N TYR A 80 32.42 1.55 -36.88
CA TYR A 80 32.09 0.51 -37.86
C TYR A 80 32.15 -0.92 -37.26
N LYS A 81 33.18 -1.21 -36.46
CA LYS A 81 33.33 -2.51 -35.81
C LYS A 81 32.25 -2.75 -34.75
N LEU A 82 31.91 -1.69 -34.02
CA LEU A 82 30.91 -1.74 -32.97
C LEU A 82 29.48 -1.88 -33.54
N GLU A 83 29.21 -1.28 -34.70
CA GLU A 83 27.94 -1.47 -35.44
C GLU A 83 27.78 -2.90 -35.97
N ALA A 84 28.84 -3.46 -36.57
CA ALA A 84 28.83 -4.86 -37.00
C ALA A 84 28.62 -5.83 -35.82
N PHE A 85 29.26 -5.54 -34.69
CA PHE A 85 29.12 -6.31 -33.46
C PHE A 85 27.72 -6.24 -32.86
N ILE A 86 27.11 -5.06 -32.81
CA ILE A 86 25.73 -4.90 -32.34
C ILE A 86 24.77 -5.71 -33.22
N GLN A 87 24.97 -5.71 -34.53
CA GLN A 87 24.11 -6.44 -35.46
C GLN A 87 24.20 -7.96 -35.25
N ASP A 88 25.41 -8.49 -35.00
CA ASP A 88 25.62 -9.90 -34.67
C ASP A 88 24.89 -10.31 -33.38
N ILE A 89 25.02 -9.51 -32.32
CA ILE A 89 24.31 -9.75 -31.06
C ILE A 89 22.80 -9.65 -31.23
N ALA A 90 22.33 -8.67 -32.02
CA ALA A 90 20.92 -8.50 -32.29
C ALA A 90 20.31 -9.74 -32.97
N LEU A 91 21.03 -10.35 -33.91
CA LEU A 91 20.63 -11.63 -34.51
C LEU A 91 20.61 -12.78 -33.50
N ARG A 92 21.62 -12.86 -32.63
CA ARG A 92 21.70 -13.90 -31.58
C ARG A 92 20.59 -13.81 -30.54
N ILE A 93 20.19 -12.60 -30.15
CA ILE A 93 19.16 -12.33 -29.13
C ILE A 93 17.75 -12.26 -29.77
N GLY A 94 17.64 -12.15 -31.10
CA GLY A 94 16.37 -11.95 -31.79
C GLY A 94 15.79 -10.55 -31.60
N ASP A 95 16.64 -9.53 -31.48
CA ASP A 95 16.24 -8.15 -31.25
C ASP A 95 15.95 -7.42 -32.57
N ASN A 96 14.68 -7.15 -32.83
CA ASN A 96 14.23 -6.46 -34.05
C ASN A 96 14.61 -4.97 -34.10
N LYS A 97 15.11 -4.37 -33.01
CA LYS A 97 15.43 -2.94 -32.93
C LYS A 97 16.80 -2.70 -32.26
N PRO A 98 17.92 -3.07 -32.90
CA PRO A 98 19.26 -2.95 -32.32
C PRO A 98 19.59 -1.52 -31.86
N PRO A 99 20.34 -1.36 -30.76
CA PRO A 99 20.80 -0.04 -30.30
C PRO A 99 21.81 0.57 -31.27
N SER A 100 22.00 1.88 -31.20
CA SER A 100 23.13 2.54 -31.89
C SER A 100 24.45 2.35 -31.14
N SER A 101 25.56 2.50 -31.84
CA SER A 101 26.92 2.47 -31.26
C SER A 101 27.08 3.45 -30.08
N SER A 102 26.58 4.68 -30.22
CA SER A 102 26.54 5.67 -29.13
C SER A 102 25.67 5.24 -27.93
N THR A 103 24.61 4.46 -28.17
CA THR A 103 23.72 3.98 -27.12
C THR A 103 24.38 2.87 -26.30
N LEU A 104 25.05 1.92 -26.97
CA LEU A 104 25.83 0.89 -26.28
C LEU A 104 26.94 1.51 -25.45
N TYR A 105 27.69 2.46 -26.02
CA TYR A 105 28.72 3.21 -25.30
C TYR A 105 28.15 3.91 -24.05
N ARG A 106 27.02 4.59 -24.18
CA ARG A 106 26.35 5.25 -23.05
C ARG A 106 25.93 4.27 -21.95
N TRP A 107 25.46 3.07 -22.30
CA TRP A 107 25.13 2.04 -21.32
C TRP A 107 26.38 1.53 -20.60
N HIS A 108 27.45 1.26 -21.35
CA HIS A 108 28.73 0.83 -20.81
C HIS A 108 29.34 1.86 -19.86
N THR A 109 29.42 3.14 -20.26
CA THR A 109 29.90 4.23 -19.39
C THR A 109 29.02 4.38 -18.14
N ARG A 110 27.70 4.24 -18.27
CA ARG A 110 26.79 4.31 -17.11
C ARG A 110 27.06 3.20 -16.11
N LEU A 111 27.31 1.98 -16.58
CA LEU A 111 27.63 0.83 -15.74
C LEU A 111 29.00 0.99 -15.05
N GLN A 112 30.01 1.49 -15.77
CA GLN A 112 31.32 1.78 -15.19
C GLN A 112 31.24 2.85 -14.10
N ASN A 113 30.50 3.94 -14.34
CA ASN A 113 30.31 5.02 -13.37
C ASN A 113 29.51 4.58 -12.13
N SER A 114 28.71 3.51 -12.22
CA SER A 114 27.98 2.93 -11.10
C SER A 114 28.74 1.81 -10.39
N GLY A 115 30.04 1.64 -10.64
CA GLY A 115 30.86 0.60 -10.02
C GLY A 115 30.47 -0.83 -10.42
N GLY A 116 29.89 -1.01 -11.62
CA GLY A 116 29.48 -2.33 -12.11
C GLY A 116 28.08 -2.80 -11.67
N ASN A 117 27.30 -1.96 -10.99
CA ASN A 117 25.95 -2.33 -10.57
C ASN A 117 24.98 -2.48 -11.78
N PRO A 118 24.40 -3.67 -12.04
CA PRO A 118 23.51 -3.92 -13.18
C PRO A 118 22.22 -3.10 -13.14
N LEU A 119 21.77 -2.67 -11.96
CA LEU A 119 20.57 -1.84 -11.80
C LEU A 119 20.70 -0.47 -12.49
N ALA A 120 21.93 0.00 -12.75
CA ALA A 120 22.17 1.23 -13.51
C ALA A 120 21.67 1.15 -14.97
N LEU A 121 21.44 -0.05 -15.48
CA LEU A 121 20.90 -0.29 -16.82
C LEU A 121 19.39 -0.17 -16.89
N VAL A 122 18.69 -0.11 -15.76
CA VAL A 122 17.23 0.01 -15.73
C VAL A 122 16.80 1.39 -16.27
N PRO A 123 15.88 1.46 -17.27
CA PRO A 123 15.33 2.73 -17.71
C PRO A 123 14.50 3.40 -16.62
N SER A 124 14.77 4.67 -16.34
CA SER A 124 13.94 5.49 -15.46
C SER A 124 12.70 6.03 -16.18
N PHE A 125 11.83 5.15 -16.68
CA PHE A 125 10.57 5.56 -17.34
C PHE A 125 9.69 6.41 -16.42
N ASP A 126 9.74 6.15 -15.11
CA ASP A 126 8.99 6.90 -14.09
C ASP A 126 9.47 8.34 -13.94
N ARG A 127 10.69 8.64 -14.42
CA ARG A 127 11.27 9.99 -14.43
C ARG A 127 11.11 10.67 -15.80
N CYS A 128 10.46 10.01 -16.76
CA CYS A 128 10.16 10.60 -18.05
C CYS A 128 8.85 11.39 -17.96
N GLY A 129 8.93 12.71 -18.10
CA GLY A 129 7.78 13.60 -18.03
C GLY A 129 8.19 15.08 -17.94
N GLY A 130 7.23 15.98 -18.11
CA GLY A 130 7.46 17.41 -17.90
C GLY A 130 7.89 17.68 -16.45
N LYS A 131 8.80 18.64 -16.26
CA LYS A 131 9.28 19.05 -14.94
C LYS A 131 8.17 19.83 -14.22
N GLY A 132 7.62 19.25 -13.15
CA GLY A 132 6.89 19.98 -12.10
C GLY A 132 5.56 20.64 -12.51
N PRO A 133 4.87 21.26 -11.53
CA PRO A 133 3.68 22.06 -11.78
C PRO A 133 4.04 23.28 -12.65
N ARG A 134 3.22 23.57 -13.67
CA ARG A 134 3.41 24.75 -14.55
C ARG A 134 2.84 26.05 -13.98
N MET A 135 2.25 25.98 -12.79
CA MET A 135 1.65 27.12 -12.10
C MET A 135 2.31 27.25 -10.75
N GLU A 136 2.99 28.38 -10.54
CA GLU A 136 3.75 28.69 -9.35
C GLU A 136 3.38 30.10 -8.87
N GLY A 137 3.57 30.37 -7.58
CA GLY A 137 3.36 31.69 -6.99
C GLY A 137 1.89 32.06 -6.74
N GLU A 138 1.58 33.35 -6.88
CA GLU A 138 0.30 33.96 -6.49
C GLU A 138 -0.92 33.38 -7.20
N LEU A 139 -0.77 32.98 -8.47
CA LEU A 139 -1.85 32.33 -9.22
C LEU A 139 -2.26 30.99 -8.60
N LEU A 140 -1.32 30.22 -8.05
CA LEU A 140 -1.62 28.94 -7.42
C LEU A 140 -2.44 29.14 -6.14
N LEU A 141 -2.03 30.11 -5.30
CA LEU A 141 -2.73 30.46 -4.06
C LEU A 141 -4.16 30.92 -4.33
N LEU A 142 -4.34 31.80 -5.32
CA LEU A 142 -5.66 32.27 -5.74
C LEU A 142 -6.52 31.10 -6.26
N THR A 143 -5.93 30.22 -7.08
CA THR A 143 -6.62 29.05 -7.61
C THR A 143 -7.08 28.11 -6.49
N GLU A 144 -6.21 27.83 -5.53
CA GLU A 144 -6.51 26.98 -4.38
C GLU A 144 -7.61 27.57 -3.50
N ALA A 145 -7.56 28.89 -3.25
CA ALA A 145 -8.60 29.61 -2.52
C ALA A 145 -9.97 29.50 -3.21
N VAL A 146 -10.02 29.62 -4.54
CA VAL A 146 -11.27 29.45 -5.31
C VAL A 146 -11.80 28.02 -5.22
N ILE A 147 -10.92 27.01 -5.26
CA ILE A 147 -11.30 25.60 -5.12
C ILE A 147 -11.91 25.37 -3.73
N GLN A 148 -11.26 25.83 -2.67
CA GLN A 148 -11.73 25.67 -1.29
C GLN A 148 -13.08 26.37 -1.06
N THR A 149 -13.22 27.62 -1.50
CA THR A 149 -14.42 28.43 -1.23
C THR A 149 -15.62 28.08 -2.09
N THR A 150 -15.40 27.61 -3.33
CA THR A 150 -16.48 27.35 -4.28
C THR A 150 -16.69 25.87 -4.55
N TYR A 151 -15.64 25.14 -4.92
CA TYR A 151 -15.78 23.74 -5.35
C TYR A 151 -15.99 22.77 -4.18
N LEU A 152 -15.24 22.95 -3.09
CA LEU A 152 -15.27 22.12 -1.89
C LEU A 152 -16.42 22.53 -0.95
N THR A 153 -17.64 22.50 -1.49
CA THR A 153 -18.85 22.85 -0.77
C THR A 153 -19.96 21.82 -0.98
N LEU A 154 -20.87 21.72 -0.01
CA LEU A 154 -22.06 20.85 -0.08
C LEU A 154 -23.02 21.22 -1.23
N LYS A 155 -22.95 22.45 -1.73
CA LYS A 155 -23.71 22.91 -2.92
C LYS A 155 -23.27 22.19 -4.20
N ARG A 156 -22.07 21.58 -4.20
CA ARG A 156 -21.52 20.76 -5.29
C ARG A 156 -21.57 21.45 -6.67
N PRO A 157 -21.10 22.70 -6.83
CA PRO A 157 -21.01 23.32 -8.16
C PRO A 157 -20.10 22.53 -9.09
N SER A 158 -20.29 22.70 -10.40
CA SER A 158 -19.47 22.05 -11.42
C SER A 158 -18.08 22.70 -11.50
N ILE A 159 -17.10 21.94 -12.00
CA ILE A 159 -15.73 22.46 -12.24
C ILE A 159 -15.77 23.69 -13.14
N ARG A 160 -16.71 23.74 -14.10
CA ARG A 160 -16.89 24.87 -15.01
C ARG A 160 -17.32 26.14 -14.29
N VAL A 161 -18.28 26.04 -13.37
CA VAL A 161 -18.73 27.18 -12.55
C VAL A 161 -17.59 27.69 -11.66
N THR A 162 -16.82 26.77 -11.06
CA THR A 162 -15.63 27.15 -10.27
C THR A 162 -14.59 27.87 -11.13
N TYR A 163 -14.36 27.40 -12.36
CA TYR A 163 -13.43 28.04 -13.30
C TYR A 163 -13.89 29.44 -13.71
N GLU A 164 -15.18 29.64 -13.97
CA GLU A 164 -15.73 30.97 -14.28
C GLU A 164 -15.50 31.96 -13.12
N LYS A 165 -15.65 31.51 -11.87
CA LYS A 165 -15.31 32.34 -10.71
C LYS A 165 -13.82 32.65 -10.61
N LEU A 166 -12.96 31.69 -10.97
CA LEU A 166 -11.52 31.91 -11.03
C LEU A 166 -11.18 33.03 -12.02
N LEU A 167 -11.81 33.03 -13.21
CA LEU A 167 -11.62 34.08 -14.20
C LEU A 167 -12.01 35.46 -13.68
N ILE A 168 -13.14 35.55 -12.97
CA ILE A 168 -13.60 36.80 -12.36
C ILE A 168 -12.59 37.31 -11.33
N GLN A 169 -12.05 36.43 -10.48
CA GLN A 169 -11.07 36.82 -9.47
C GLN A 169 -9.72 37.22 -10.08
N ILE A 170 -9.27 36.54 -11.13
CA ILE A 170 -8.05 36.91 -11.86
C ILE A 170 -8.22 38.27 -12.53
N ALA A 171 -9.37 38.53 -13.16
CA ALA A 171 -9.66 39.82 -13.77
C ALA A 171 -9.65 40.95 -12.72
N ALA A 172 -10.35 40.77 -11.60
CA ALA A 172 -10.37 41.75 -10.51
C ALA A 172 -8.98 42.00 -9.90
N HIS A 173 -8.15 40.96 -9.79
CA HIS A 173 -6.77 41.10 -9.35
C HIS A 173 -5.92 41.88 -10.37
N ASN A 174 -6.05 41.55 -11.66
CA ASN A 174 -5.30 42.20 -12.74
C ASN A 174 -5.69 43.67 -12.96
N ASP A 175 -6.93 44.05 -12.65
CA ASP A 175 -7.39 45.46 -12.68
C ASP A 175 -6.67 46.32 -11.63
N GLN A 176 -6.23 45.71 -10.53
CA GLN A 176 -5.52 46.38 -9.43
C GLN A 176 -4.00 46.25 -9.53
N ALA A 177 -3.51 45.33 -10.37
CA ALA A 177 -2.09 45.04 -10.52
C ALA A 177 -1.44 45.89 -11.63
N PRO A 178 -0.19 46.36 -11.44
CA PRO A 178 0.58 46.95 -12.53
C PRO A 178 0.80 45.93 -13.66
N ALA A 179 0.97 46.41 -14.89
CA ALA A 179 1.06 45.57 -16.10
C ALA A 179 2.09 44.43 -15.99
N ASP A 180 3.20 44.67 -15.29
CA ASP A 180 4.29 43.70 -15.10
C ASP A 180 3.97 42.57 -14.11
N LYS A 181 2.89 42.69 -13.32
CA LYS A 181 2.47 41.71 -12.30
C LYS A 181 1.12 41.05 -12.61
N GLN A 182 0.56 41.26 -13.79
CA GLN A 182 -0.71 40.64 -14.14
C GLN A 182 -0.59 39.11 -14.24
N LEU A 183 -1.52 38.41 -13.60
CA LEU A 183 -1.60 36.98 -13.61
C LEU A 183 -2.12 36.48 -14.95
N LYS A 184 -1.44 35.48 -15.51
CA LYS A 184 -1.87 34.83 -16.74
C LYS A 184 -3.03 33.87 -16.46
N VAL A 185 -4.10 33.99 -17.23
CA VAL A 185 -5.25 33.10 -17.15
C VAL A 185 -4.84 31.67 -17.54
N PRO A 186 -5.03 30.66 -16.65
CA PRO A 186 -4.77 29.27 -16.99
C PRO A 186 -5.85 28.74 -17.93
N CYS A 187 -5.50 27.82 -18.82
CA CYS A 187 -6.52 27.18 -19.64
C CYS A 187 -7.41 26.25 -18.80
N TYR A 188 -8.66 26.05 -19.24
CA TYR A 188 -9.64 25.21 -18.54
C TYR A 188 -9.10 23.80 -18.22
N ASP A 189 -8.38 23.17 -19.14
CA ASP A 189 -7.83 21.84 -18.92
C ASP A 189 -6.75 21.81 -17.83
N THR A 190 -5.96 22.87 -17.69
CA THR A 190 -4.96 22.99 -16.62
C THR A 190 -5.67 23.10 -15.27
N PHE A 191 -6.71 23.93 -15.17
CA PHE A 191 -7.52 24.05 -13.97
C PHE A 191 -8.25 22.74 -13.63
N ARG A 192 -8.88 22.10 -14.62
CA ARG A 192 -9.58 20.82 -14.45
C ARG A 192 -8.65 19.72 -13.95
N ARG A 193 -7.41 19.66 -14.44
CA ARG A 193 -6.39 18.72 -13.95
C ARG A 193 -6.05 18.99 -12.49
N LEU A 194 -5.87 20.25 -12.09
CA LEU A 194 -5.64 20.58 -10.69
C LEU A 194 -6.79 20.13 -9.78
N VAL A 195 -8.02 20.44 -10.16
CA VAL A 195 -9.20 20.04 -9.37
C VAL A 195 -9.31 18.51 -9.24
N ARG A 196 -8.93 17.77 -10.29
CA ARG A 196 -8.93 16.30 -10.28
C ARG A 196 -7.78 15.68 -9.51
N ASN A 197 -6.68 16.40 -9.34
CA ASN A 197 -5.53 15.95 -8.57
C ASN A 197 -5.70 16.20 -7.05
N GLN A 198 -6.79 16.83 -6.62
CA GLN A 198 -7.11 16.99 -5.21
C GLN A 198 -7.35 15.62 -4.54
N PRO A 199 -6.95 15.43 -3.26
CA PRO A 199 -7.19 14.18 -2.54
C PRO A 199 -8.68 13.80 -2.54
N GLN A 200 -9.02 12.67 -3.15
CA GLN A 200 -10.42 12.29 -3.37
C GLN A 200 -11.21 12.12 -2.06
N TYR A 201 -10.55 11.70 -0.98
CA TYR A 201 -11.15 11.61 0.35
C TYR A 201 -11.61 12.99 0.85
N GLU A 202 -10.77 14.01 0.76
CA GLU A 202 -11.09 15.38 1.19
C GLU A 202 -12.19 15.99 0.32
N VAL A 203 -12.12 15.76 -1.00
CA VAL A 203 -13.17 16.18 -1.93
C VAL A 203 -14.51 15.55 -1.55
N ASP A 204 -14.54 14.26 -1.25
CA ASP A 204 -15.77 13.56 -0.91
C ASP A 204 -16.31 14.00 0.47
N LEU A 205 -15.41 14.20 1.45
CA LEU A 205 -15.76 14.71 2.76
C LEU A 205 -16.40 16.11 2.66
N ALA A 206 -15.80 17.02 1.89
CA ALA A 206 -16.29 18.39 1.74
C ALA A 206 -17.57 18.49 0.89
N ARG A 207 -17.72 17.65 -0.14
CA ARG A 207 -18.82 17.74 -1.10
C ARG A 207 -20.03 16.87 -0.76
N TYR A 208 -19.82 15.74 -0.10
CA TYR A 208 -20.87 14.76 0.19
C TYR A 208 -21.02 14.48 1.69
N GLY A 209 -20.11 14.99 2.53
CA GLY A 209 -20.19 14.88 3.97
C GLY A 209 -19.54 13.62 4.54
N ARG A 210 -19.46 13.60 5.88
CA ARG A 210 -18.75 12.59 6.65
C ARG A 210 -19.33 11.18 6.47
N GLU A 211 -20.66 11.04 6.44
CA GLU A 211 -21.30 9.73 6.30
C GLU A 211 -21.05 9.10 4.93
N TYR A 212 -21.14 9.90 3.86
CA TYR A 212 -20.83 9.43 2.51
C TYR A 212 -19.36 9.02 2.39
N ALA A 213 -18.44 9.86 2.88
CA ALA A 213 -17.03 9.53 2.91
C ALA A 213 -16.79 8.26 3.71
N ARG A 214 -17.35 8.16 4.92
CA ARG A 214 -17.25 6.96 5.76
C ARG A 214 -17.79 5.72 5.08
N LYS A 215 -18.87 5.80 4.30
CA LYS A 215 -19.44 4.67 3.56
C LYS A 215 -18.60 4.27 2.35
N LYS A 216 -18.12 5.26 1.58
CA LYS A 216 -17.33 5.04 0.36
C LYS A 216 -15.92 4.53 0.68
N TYR A 217 -15.32 5.05 1.74
CA TYR A 217 -13.99 4.68 2.24
C TYR A 217 -14.06 3.71 3.44
N ARG A 218 -15.25 3.15 3.74
CA ARG A 218 -15.42 2.16 4.83
C ARG A 218 -14.56 0.91 4.62
N HIS A 219 -14.14 0.67 3.39
CA HIS A 219 -13.30 -0.45 2.97
C HIS A 219 -11.80 -0.11 2.92
N SER A 220 -11.39 1.05 3.46
CA SER A 220 -9.97 1.38 3.69
C SER A 220 -9.64 1.42 5.18
N SER A 221 -10.47 0.84 6.06
CA SER A 221 -9.93 0.24 7.27
C SER A 221 -9.00 -0.87 6.80
N ILE A 222 -7.70 -0.59 6.87
CA ILE A 222 -6.59 -1.52 6.69
C ILE A 222 -7.04 -2.90 7.20
N THR A 223 -7.48 -3.79 6.31
CA THR A 223 -7.30 -5.21 6.60
C THR A 223 -5.80 -5.33 6.77
N PRO A 224 -5.28 -5.72 7.94
CA PRO A 224 -3.85 -5.86 8.09
C PRO A 224 -3.38 -6.73 6.93
N ALA A 225 -2.39 -6.23 6.21
CA ALA A 225 -1.91 -6.89 5.01
C ALA A 225 -1.46 -8.29 5.43
N THR A 226 -2.24 -9.30 5.03
CA THR A 226 -1.86 -10.70 5.20
C THR A 226 -0.91 -11.04 4.06
N MET A 227 0.18 -11.71 4.40
CA MET A 227 1.22 -12.21 3.52
C MET A 227 0.95 -13.64 3.06
N TYR A 228 0.19 -14.44 3.83
CA TYR A 228 -0.10 -15.84 3.49
C TYR A 228 -1.49 -16.33 3.95
N LEU A 229 -1.89 -17.50 3.43
CA LEU A 229 -3.13 -18.20 3.77
C LEU A 229 -3.20 -18.52 5.26
N LEU A 230 -4.38 -18.36 5.88
CA LEU A 230 -4.61 -18.68 7.30
C LEU A 230 -3.81 -17.83 8.29
N GLU A 231 -3.11 -16.78 7.84
CA GLU A 231 -2.39 -15.86 8.74
C GLU A 231 -3.36 -15.15 9.69
N ARG A 232 -4.49 -14.69 9.14
CA ARG A 232 -5.53 -13.99 9.89
C ARG A 232 -6.90 -14.44 9.41
N VAL A 233 -7.72 -14.84 10.36
CA VAL A 233 -9.12 -15.18 10.14
C VAL A 233 -10.00 -14.29 10.99
N GLU A 234 -11.14 -13.91 10.44
CA GLU A 234 -12.14 -13.09 11.11
C GLU A 234 -13.39 -13.92 11.37
N ILE A 235 -13.90 -13.85 12.60
CA ILE A 235 -15.09 -14.57 13.04
C ILE A 235 -16.21 -13.55 13.23
N ASP A 236 -17.32 -13.77 12.53
CA ASP A 236 -18.50 -12.91 12.60
C ASP A 236 -19.76 -13.75 12.86
N HIS A 237 -20.72 -13.13 13.54
CA HIS A 237 -22.00 -13.73 13.89
C HIS A 237 -23.13 -12.88 13.33
N THR A 238 -24.07 -13.49 12.60
CA THR A 238 -25.21 -12.77 12.04
C THR A 238 -26.49 -13.60 12.12
N PRO A 239 -27.65 -13.01 12.46
CA PRO A 239 -28.94 -13.69 12.29
C PRO A 239 -29.18 -14.06 10.83
N PHE A 240 -29.32 -15.34 10.53
CA PHE A 240 -29.49 -15.81 9.17
C PHE A 240 -30.86 -15.38 8.61
N ASN A 241 -30.93 -15.05 7.33
CA ASN A 241 -32.12 -14.48 6.69
C ASN A 241 -33.12 -15.57 6.22
N ILE A 242 -33.32 -16.60 7.04
CA ILE A 242 -34.32 -17.64 6.80
C ILE A 242 -35.14 -17.89 8.06
N PHE A 243 -36.41 -18.25 7.90
CA PHE A 243 -37.22 -18.81 8.98
C PHE A 243 -37.24 -20.32 8.84
N VAL A 244 -36.94 -21.01 9.93
CA VAL A 244 -37.00 -22.47 9.97
C VAL A 244 -38.30 -22.87 10.66
N ILE A 245 -38.99 -23.82 10.04
CA ILE A 245 -40.20 -24.44 10.55
C ILE A 245 -39.86 -25.89 10.82
N ASP A 246 -40.24 -26.38 11.99
CA ASP A 246 -40.13 -27.79 12.33
C ASP A 246 -41.14 -28.62 11.52
N GLU A 247 -40.67 -29.67 10.84
CA GLU A 247 -41.50 -30.46 9.92
C GLU A 247 -42.57 -31.29 10.65
N GLU A 248 -42.28 -31.75 11.86
CA GLU A 248 -43.18 -32.63 12.62
C GLU A 248 -44.25 -31.84 13.40
N SER A 249 -43.84 -30.83 14.16
CA SER A 249 -44.73 -30.01 14.98
C SER A 249 -45.35 -28.83 14.23
N MET A 250 -44.87 -28.50 13.03
CA MET A 250 -45.24 -27.32 12.25
C MET A 250 -45.02 -25.98 13.00
N LEU A 251 -44.19 -25.99 14.05
CA LEU A 251 -43.87 -24.81 14.83
C LEU A 251 -42.78 -23.99 14.15
N VAL A 252 -42.94 -22.66 14.20
CA VAL A 252 -41.92 -21.73 13.72
C VAL A 252 -40.81 -21.64 14.77
N LEU A 253 -39.65 -22.24 14.47
CA LEU A 253 -38.46 -22.19 15.34
C LEU A 253 -37.78 -20.80 15.32
N GLY A 254 -38.08 -20.01 14.28
CA GLY A 254 -37.56 -18.66 14.13
C GLY A 254 -36.34 -18.60 13.23
N ARG A 255 -35.48 -17.60 13.48
CA ARG A 255 -34.29 -17.33 12.68
C ARG A 255 -33.05 -17.87 13.40
N PRO A 256 -32.28 -18.79 12.79
CA PRO A 256 -31.03 -19.23 13.39
C PRO A 256 -29.96 -18.14 13.26
N TYR A 257 -28.97 -18.17 14.15
CA TYR A 257 -27.72 -17.46 14.03
C TYR A 257 -26.72 -18.30 13.25
N ILE A 258 -25.98 -17.66 12.34
CA ILE A 258 -24.83 -18.25 11.67
C ILE A 258 -23.56 -17.57 12.19
N THR A 259 -22.62 -18.39 12.63
CA THR A 259 -21.23 -18.00 12.92
C THR A 259 -20.39 -18.41 11.74
N VAL A 260 -19.54 -17.52 11.22
CA VAL A 260 -18.69 -17.79 10.06
C VAL A 260 -17.26 -17.39 10.36
N ILE A 261 -16.30 -18.22 9.94
CA ILE A 261 -14.87 -17.89 9.95
C ILE A 261 -14.43 -17.66 8.50
N ILE A 262 -13.86 -16.49 8.23
CA ILE A 262 -13.41 -16.06 6.90
C ILE A 262 -11.91 -15.82 6.94
N ASP A 263 -11.18 -16.36 5.95
CA ASP A 263 -9.77 -16.05 5.75
C ASP A 263 -9.60 -14.64 5.16
N CYS A 264 -8.82 -13.78 5.82
CA CYS A 264 -8.64 -12.41 5.36
C CYS A 264 -7.86 -12.33 4.04
N HIS A 265 -6.96 -13.28 3.78
CA HIS A 265 -6.11 -13.29 2.57
C HIS A 265 -6.90 -13.65 1.31
N THR A 266 -7.62 -14.78 1.33
CA THR A 266 -8.37 -15.29 0.15
C THR A 266 -9.83 -14.87 0.12
N ARG A 267 -10.37 -14.41 1.25
CA ARG A 267 -11.82 -14.18 1.47
C ARG A 267 -12.66 -15.45 1.39
N MET A 268 -12.03 -16.63 1.43
CA MET A 268 -12.77 -17.90 1.50
C MET A 268 -13.35 -18.11 2.90
N ILE A 269 -14.53 -18.72 2.95
CA ILE A 269 -15.14 -19.19 4.19
C ILE A 269 -14.41 -20.46 4.60
N LEU A 270 -13.80 -20.47 5.78
CA LEU A 270 -13.11 -21.65 6.31
C LEU A 270 -14.06 -22.63 6.98
N GLY A 271 -15.09 -22.10 7.64
CA GLY A 271 -16.11 -22.89 8.31
C GLY A 271 -17.25 -22.00 8.80
N PHE A 272 -18.39 -22.64 9.08
CA PHE A 272 -19.51 -22.01 9.75
C PHE A 272 -20.08 -22.92 10.84
N TYR A 273 -20.92 -22.35 11.70
CA TYR A 273 -21.77 -23.07 12.63
C TYR A 273 -23.15 -22.40 12.68
N LEU A 274 -24.22 -23.21 12.67
CA LEU A 274 -25.60 -22.74 12.67
C LEU A 274 -26.30 -23.19 13.95
N SER A 275 -26.94 -22.26 14.67
CA SER A 275 -27.67 -22.56 15.92
C SER A 275 -28.85 -21.60 16.11
N PHE A 276 -29.88 -22.02 16.84
CA PHE A 276 -30.96 -21.12 17.29
C PHE A 276 -30.59 -20.35 18.56
N SER A 277 -29.52 -20.74 19.24
CA SER A 277 -28.97 -20.00 20.36
C SER A 277 -28.32 -18.69 19.86
N PRO A 278 -28.35 -17.62 20.68
CA PRO A 278 -27.61 -16.40 20.37
C PRO A 278 -26.09 -16.69 20.26
N PRO A 279 -25.31 -15.75 19.69
CA PRO A 279 -23.85 -15.87 19.61
C PRO A 279 -23.27 -16.26 20.97
N SER A 280 -22.37 -17.25 20.95
CA SER A 280 -21.82 -17.84 22.17
C SER A 280 -20.43 -18.42 21.91
N ILE A 281 -19.71 -18.69 22.98
CA ILE A 281 -18.40 -19.36 22.94
C ILE A 281 -18.51 -20.73 22.29
N GLU A 282 -19.58 -21.47 22.60
CA GLU A 282 -19.82 -22.77 21.95
C GLU A 282 -19.90 -22.60 20.43
N ALA A 283 -20.63 -21.59 19.96
CA ALA A 283 -20.76 -21.33 18.54
C ALA A 283 -19.41 -21.02 17.87
N VAL A 284 -18.53 -20.28 18.54
CA VAL A 284 -17.17 -20.00 18.06
C VAL A 284 -16.31 -21.26 18.05
N LEU A 285 -16.29 -22.04 19.14
CA LEU A 285 -15.49 -23.27 19.24
C LEU A 285 -15.93 -24.31 18.21
N ARG A 286 -17.23 -24.49 18.01
CA ARG A 286 -17.79 -25.38 16.98
C ARG A 286 -17.42 -24.90 15.58
N CYS A 287 -17.50 -23.59 15.34
CA CYS A 287 -17.11 -23.02 14.07
C CYS A 287 -15.60 -23.19 13.80
N LEU A 288 -14.76 -23.00 14.82
CA LEU A 288 -13.32 -23.20 14.74
C LEU A 288 -12.95 -24.66 14.49
N GLN A 289 -13.61 -25.59 15.19
CA GLN A 289 -13.47 -27.03 14.94
C GLN A 289 -13.79 -27.37 13.49
N HIS A 290 -14.91 -26.85 12.97
CA HIS A 290 -15.29 -27.05 11.58
C HIS A 290 -14.30 -26.38 10.61
N ALA A 291 -13.79 -25.19 10.93
CA ALA A 291 -12.78 -24.49 10.11
C ALA A 291 -11.46 -25.25 10.02
N ILE A 292 -11.02 -25.90 11.11
CA ILE A 292 -9.77 -26.67 11.15
C ILE A 292 -9.92 -28.02 10.43
N GLY A 293 -11.06 -28.71 10.61
CA GLY A 293 -11.31 -30.04 10.05
C GLY A 293 -11.43 -30.08 8.53
N SER A 294 -11.27 -31.27 7.93
CA SER A 294 -11.47 -31.46 6.49
C SER A 294 -12.95 -31.33 6.08
N LYS A 295 -13.19 -30.86 4.86
CA LYS A 295 -14.53 -30.67 4.26
C LYS A 295 -14.86 -31.78 3.27
N ASP A 296 -14.14 -32.90 3.32
CA ASP A 296 -14.37 -34.05 2.45
C ASP A 296 -15.81 -34.59 2.56
N TYR A 297 -16.41 -34.47 3.76
CA TYR A 297 -17.81 -34.83 4.00
C TYR A 297 -18.80 -34.13 3.06
N VAL A 298 -18.46 -32.96 2.54
CA VAL A 298 -19.36 -32.17 1.69
C VAL A 298 -19.63 -32.90 0.38
N LYS A 299 -18.59 -33.47 -0.24
CA LYS A 299 -18.74 -34.24 -1.48
C LYS A 299 -19.52 -35.53 -1.25
N GLU A 300 -19.28 -36.18 -0.12
CA GLU A 300 -19.94 -37.43 0.24
C GLU A 300 -21.44 -37.23 0.54
N ARG A 301 -21.78 -36.15 1.24
CA ARG A 301 -23.14 -35.90 1.73
C ARG A 301 -23.99 -35.07 0.77
N TYR A 302 -23.38 -34.24 -0.07
CA TYR A 302 -24.06 -33.29 -0.96
C TYR A 302 -23.50 -33.39 -2.38
N PRO A 303 -23.82 -34.47 -3.12
CA PRO A 303 -23.25 -34.74 -4.45
C PRO A 303 -23.63 -33.69 -5.50
N ASP A 304 -24.68 -32.89 -5.26
CA ASP A 304 -25.10 -31.80 -6.15
C ASP A 304 -24.13 -30.59 -6.14
N ILE A 305 -23.24 -30.51 -5.14
CA ILE A 305 -22.24 -29.44 -5.03
C ILE A 305 -21.06 -29.75 -5.97
N GLN A 306 -20.93 -28.95 -7.03
CA GLN A 306 -19.95 -29.17 -8.10
C GLN A 306 -18.51 -28.76 -7.74
N HIS A 307 -18.34 -27.86 -6.77
CA HIS A 307 -17.04 -27.26 -6.45
C HIS A 307 -16.48 -27.79 -5.14
N ASP A 308 -15.16 -27.94 -5.11
CA ASP A 308 -14.42 -28.36 -3.93
C ASP A 308 -14.36 -27.25 -2.90
N TRP A 309 -14.37 -27.64 -1.63
CA TRP A 309 -14.14 -26.73 -0.51
C TRP A 309 -12.80 -27.08 0.19
N PRO A 310 -11.65 -26.64 -0.37
CA PRO A 310 -10.33 -27.06 0.10
C PRO A 310 -9.87 -26.37 1.39
N CYS A 311 -10.74 -25.60 2.07
CA CYS A 311 -10.37 -24.84 3.24
C CYS A 311 -10.24 -25.74 4.47
N HIS A 312 -9.06 -25.85 5.05
CA HIS A 312 -8.81 -26.53 6.33
C HIS A 312 -7.45 -26.09 6.88
N GLY A 313 -7.18 -26.40 8.15
CA GLY A 313 -5.93 -26.06 8.82
C GLY A 313 -6.09 -25.08 9.98
N ILE A 314 -5.01 -24.90 10.74
CA ILE A 314 -4.98 -24.09 11.95
C ILE A 314 -4.53 -22.67 11.59
N PRO A 315 -5.35 -21.63 11.88
CA PRO A 315 -4.96 -20.25 11.61
C PRO A 315 -3.93 -19.72 12.59
N THR A 316 -3.08 -18.79 12.15
CA THR A 316 -2.11 -18.13 13.03
C THR A 316 -2.79 -17.14 13.97
N THR A 317 -3.72 -16.33 13.44
CA THR A 317 -4.46 -15.33 14.22
C THR A 317 -5.94 -15.45 13.96
N ALA A 318 -6.75 -15.50 15.04
CA ALA A 318 -8.20 -15.44 14.97
C ALA A 318 -8.69 -14.15 15.62
N VAL A 319 -9.45 -13.36 14.88
CA VAL A 319 -9.98 -12.07 15.33
C VAL A 319 -11.49 -12.14 15.45
N VAL A 320 -12.02 -11.70 16.59
CA VAL A 320 -13.45 -11.70 16.88
C VAL A 320 -13.89 -10.29 17.28
N ASP A 321 -15.10 -9.91 16.87
CA ASP A 321 -15.72 -8.67 17.33
C ASP A 321 -15.97 -8.71 18.85
N ASN A 322 -15.88 -7.55 19.52
CA ASN A 322 -15.91 -7.42 20.99
C ASN A 322 -17.28 -7.65 21.64
N GLY A 323 -17.94 -8.76 21.34
CA GLY A 323 -19.03 -9.26 22.17
C GLY A 323 -18.51 -9.56 23.57
N LEU A 324 -19.19 -9.06 24.60
CA LEU A 324 -18.89 -9.37 26.02
C LEU A 324 -18.85 -10.89 26.29
N GLU A 325 -19.54 -11.66 25.44
CA GLU A 325 -19.61 -13.12 25.45
C GLU A 325 -18.31 -13.84 25.07
N PHE A 326 -17.29 -13.16 24.54
CA PHE A 326 -16.04 -13.79 24.07
C PHE A 326 -14.86 -13.68 25.04
N HIS A 327 -15.06 -13.14 26.24
CA HIS A 327 -14.02 -13.04 27.28
C HIS A 327 -13.85 -14.29 28.16
N SER A 328 -14.35 -15.46 27.74
CA SER A 328 -14.24 -16.66 28.56
C SER A 328 -12.83 -17.25 28.59
N GLN A 329 -12.47 -17.83 29.74
CA GLN A 329 -11.20 -18.53 29.91
C GLN A 329 -11.10 -19.78 29.03
N ASP A 330 -12.22 -20.43 28.73
CA ASP A 330 -12.25 -21.67 27.93
C ASP A 330 -11.82 -21.43 26.47
N LEU A 331 -12.25 -20.33 25.87
CA LEU A 331 -11.87 -19.98 24.50
C LEU A 331 -10.38 -19.61 24.40
N LEU A 332 -9.89 -18.85 25.37
CA LEU A 332 -8.47 -18.53 25.48
C LEU A 332 -7.62 -19.78 25.67
N ARG A 333 -8.07 -20.73 26.48
CA ARG A 333 -7.37 -22.00 26.68
C ARG A 333 -7.34 -22.84 25.41
N ALA A 334 -8.48 -23.02 24.74
CA ALA A 334 -8.56 -23.81 23.51
C ALA A 334 -7.70 -23.22 22.40
N THR A 335 -7.73 -21.91 22.21
CA THR A 335 -6.90 -21.22 21.20
C THR A 335 -5.41 -21.29 21.54
N PHE A 336 -5.05 -21.15 22.83
CA PHE A 336 -3.68 -21.33 23.30
C PHE A 336 -3.15 -22.75 23.05
N GLU A 337 -3.93 -23.78 23.37
CA GLU A 337 -3.55 -25.20 23.13
C GLU A 337 -3.37 -25.51 21.63
N LEU A 338 -4.10 -24.81 20.75
CA LEU A 338 -3.99 -24.92 19.30
C LEU A 338 -2.88 -24.05 18.69
N GLY A 339 -2.22 -23.19 19.48
CA GLY A 339 -1.20 -22.25 18.98
C GLY A 339 -1.76 -21.08 18.18
N ILE A 340 -3.04 -20.73 18.39
CA ILE A 340 -3.73 -19.64 17.69
C ILE A 340 -3.61 -18.36 18.53
N ASN A 341 -3.15 -17.27 17.90
CA ASN A 341 -3.19 -15.94 18.51
C ASN A 341 -4.61 -15.39 18.47
N TYR A 342 -5.26 -15.31 19.61
CA TYR A 342 -6.63 -14.84 19.73
C TYR A 342 -6.67 -13.33 20.02
N GLN A 343 -7.31 -12.56 19.14
CA GLN A 343 -7.38 -11.10 19.22
C GLN A 343 -8.82 -10.58 19.22
N PHE A 344 -9.01 -9.51 19.96
CA PHE A 344 -10.23 -8.72 20.03
C PHE A 344 -10.09 -7.49 19.13
N CYS A 345 -11.14 -7.14 18.36
CA CYS A 345 -11.15 -5.90 17.59
C CYS A 345 -10.98 -4.70 18.54
N PRO A 346 -10.02 -3.77 18.33
CA PRO A 346 -9.93 -2.59 19.18
C PRO A 346 -11.21 -1.72 19.07
N PRO A 347 -11.67 -1.08 20.17
CA PRO A 347 -12.92 -0.30 20.21
C PRO A 347 -12.93 0.95 19.33
#